data_AF-A0A6N8XN87-F1
#
_entry.id   AF-A0A6N8XN87-F1
#
_cell.length_a   1.000
_cell.length_b   1.000
_cell.length_c   1.000
_cell.angle_alpha   90.00
_cell.angle_beta   90.00
_cell.angle_gamma   90.00
#
_symmetry.space_group_name_H-M   'P 1'
#
loop_
_entity.id
_entity.type
_entity.pdbx_description
1 polymer ?
#
loop_
_entity_poly.entity_id
_entity_poly.type
_entity_poly.pdbx_seq_one_letter_code
_entity_poly.pdbx_strand_id
1 'polypeptide(L)'
;MANLHILPRLRALLGAGIGGEEVERARKDVYRKPYTPLFWAFAPALFLVGLVWVASGLIQQRANAASDPNASDIPPKPSHPNALPTPPPAPSLETFTTQVQPGDSLSLIFERHGFTARDLHLLVESGPLGKQLKDIYPGYEIEFGRDAEHNLIHLKYRPGRWKTVEFQRVGDEFEGSTEVKTPDAVESYRHATIDHSLFLACRRIGLDDAFAMELAEIFRWDIDMFLDIRKGDEFHVLYEEHQIDGQFADFGDILAAEFINRGKSYKAVRYIDHVGGPRYYTPSGDNLRKAFLRAPLKYSRISSNFSLRRVHPLWNKTMPHLGIDYAAPAGTPVRAAGDGHVVTRSKSPSKGNYLVLQHGERYQTKYLHLSRFARGVEPGSQV
;
A
#
# COMPACT_ATOMS: atom_id res chain seq x y z
N MET A 1 -20.30 -24.35 -9.89
CA MET A 1 -20.26 -24.61 -8.43
C MET A 1 -18.79 -24.52 -8.03
N ALA A 2 -18.40 -23.42 -7.38
CA ALA A 2 -17.01 -23.20 -6.99
C ALA A 2 -16.68 -24.06 -5.76
N ASN A 3 -15.67 -24.94 -5.86
CA ASN A 3 -15.13 -25.67 -4.73
C ASN A 3 -14.35 -24.70 -3.84
N LEU A 4 -15.01 -24.16 -2.81
CA LEU A 4 -14.35 -23.40 -1.75
C LEU A 4 -13.47 -24.36 -0.93
N HIS A 5 -12.18 -24.45 -1.27
CA HIS A 5 -11.17 -24.96 -0.36
C HIS A 5 -10.88 -23.91 0.71
N ILE A 6 -11.79 -23.79 1.69
CA ILE A 6 -11.54 -23.04 2.92
C ILE A 6 -10.43 -23.78 3.67
N LEU A 7 -9.30 -23.10 3.92
CA LEU A 7 -8.24 -23.65 4.77
C LEU A 7 -8.85 -24.15 6.10
N PRO A 8 -8.50 -25.35 6.60
CA PRO A 8 -9.11 -25.93 7.80
C PRO A 8 -9.09 -24.99 9.03
N ARG A 9 -8.06 -24.12 9.14
CA ARG A 9 -7.93 -23.09 10.18
C ARG A 9 -8.93 -21.94 10.03
N LEU A 10 -9.23 -21.51 8.80
CA LEU A 10 -10.20 -20.44 8.53
C LEU A 10 -11.63 -20.88 8.86
N ARG A 11 -11.93 -22.17 8.64
CA ARG A 11 -13.21 -22.80 9.03
C ARG A 11 -13.33 -22.94 10.55
N ALA A 12 -12.22 -23.24 11.24
CA ALA A 12 -12.16 -23.29 12.70
C ALA A 12 -12.35 -21.89 13.33
N LEU A 13 -11.74 -20.84 12.79
CA LEU A 13 -11.87 -19.47 13.29
C LEU A 13 -13.24 -18.84 13.00
N LEU A 14 -13.84 -19.08 11.82
CA LEU A 14 -15.18 -18.60 11.47
C LEU A 14 -16.31 -19.42 12.12
N GLY A 15 -16.00 -20.63 12.61
CA GLY A 15 -16.89 -21.51 13.37
C GLY A 15 -16.76 -21.38 14.90
N ALA A 16 -15.64 -20.85 15.41
CA ALA A 16 -15.35 -20.71 16.85
C ALA A 16 -16.22 -19.66 17.58
N GLY A 17 -17.22 -19.09 16.92
CA GLY A 17 -18.29 -18.35 17.59
C GLY A 17 -19.28 -19.25 18.37
N ILE A 18 -19.19 -20.59 18.31
CA ILE A 18 -20.14 -21.47 19.02
C ILE A 18 -19.44 -22.75 19.55
N GLY A 19 -19.44 -22.91 20.89
CA GLY A 19 -19.48 -24.19 21.62
C GLY A 19 -18.34 -25.20 21.42
N GLY A 20 -17.35 -25.19 22.32
CA GLY A 20 -16.34 -26.23 22.42
C GLY A 20 -16.87 -27.50 23.10
N GLU A 21 -17.16 -28.55 22.33
CA GLU A 21 -17.17 -29.95 22.81
C GLU A 21 -17.08 -31.01 21.69
N GLU A 22 -17.24 -30.63 20.40
CA GLU A 22 -17.12 -31.58 19.29
C GLU A 22 -15.74 -31.65 18.61
N VAL A 23 -14.82 -30.75 18.93
CA VAL A 23 -13.48 -30.66 18.28
C VAL A 23 -12.50 -31.74 18.77
N GLU A 24 -12.67 -32.23 20.01
CA GLU A 24 -11.79 -33.26 20.59
C GLU A 24 -11.96 -34.64 19.90
N ARG A 25 -13.11 -34.88 19.24
CA ARG A 25 -13.45 -36.19 18.65
C ARG A 25 -12.80 -36.43 17.28
N ALA A 26 -12.38 -35.37 16.58
CA ALA A 26 -11.76 -35.46 15.25
C ALA A 26 -10.22 -35.57 15.27
N ARG A 27 -9.58 -35.60 16.44
CA ARG A 27 -8.12 -35.56 16.59
C ARG A 27 -7.42 -36.92 16.41
N LYS A 28 -8.16 -38.02 16.25
CA LYS A 28 -7.58 -39.39 16.32
C LYS A 28 -7.30 -40.09 15.00
N ASP A 29 -7.79 -39.61 13.87
CA ASP A 29 -7.50 -40.24 12.58
C ASP A 29 -6.93 -39.21 11.61
N VAL A 30 -5.65 -39.40 11.28
CA VAL A 30 -4.92 -39.01 10.04
C VAL A 30 -3.47 -38.68 10.43
N TYR A 31 -2.67 -39.73 10.61
CA TYR A 31 -1.21 -39.70 10.61
C TYR A 31 -0.71 -40.91 9.81
N ARG A 32 -0.07 -40.65 8.66
CA ARG A 32 0.82 -41.50 7.80
C ARG A 32 0.73 -40.89 6.39
N LYS A 33 1.76 -40.47 5.65
CA LYS A 33 3.21 -40.77 5.59
C LYS A 33 3.91 -39.68 4.70
N PRO A 34 5.25 -39.71 4.49
CA PRO A 34 6.12 -38.53 4.49
C PRO A 34 6.58 -38.00 3.11
N TYR A 35 7.18 -36.80 3.16
CA TYR A 35 7.99 -36.17 2.12
C TYR A 35 9.34 -36.88 1.90
N THR A 36 9.81 -36.91 0.64
CA THR A 36 11.20 -37.17 0.24
C THR A 36 11.71 -36.00 -0.61
N PRO A 37 12.94 -35.48 -0.39
CA PRO A 37 13.61 -34.62 -1.37
C PRO A 37 14.67 -35.43 -2.14
N LEU A 38 14.74 -35.25 -3.45
CA LEU A 38 15.75 -35.85 -4.31
C LEU A 38 16.85 -34.83 -4.61
N PHE A 39 18.05 -35.10 -4.08
CA PHE A 39 19.32 -34.46 -4.44
C PHE A 39 19.77 -34.91 -5.83
N TRP A 40 20.29 -33.99 -6.65
CA TRP A 40 21.38 -34.29 -7.59
C TRP A 40 22.43 -33.17 -7.53
N ALA A 41 23.66 -33.59 -7.24
CA ALA A 41 24.88 -32.81 -7.24
C ALA A 41 25.41 -32.63 -8.67
N PHE A 42 26.04 -31.49 -8.96
CA PHE A 42 27.26 -31.40 -9.80
C PHE A 42 27.93 -30.02 -9.62
N ALA A 43 29.15 -30.05 -9.11
CA ALA A 43 30.23 -29.06 -9.30
C ALA A 43 31.45 -29.89 -9.82
N PRO A 44 32.60 -29.32 -10.28
CA PRO A 44 33.08 -27.93 -10.18
C PRO A 44 33.88 -27.39 -11.41
N ALA A 45 34.22 -26.09 -11.40
CA ALA A 45 35.47 -25.50 -11.94
C ALA A 45 35.58 -24.03 -11.46
N LEU A 46 36.46 -23.70 -10.51
CA LEU A 46 37.85 -23.21 -10.66
C LEU A 46 37.97 -21.81 -11.30
N PHE A 47 38.26 -20.79 -10.47
CA PHE A 47 39.40 -19.86 -10.64
C PHE A 47 39.64 -19.10 -9.33
N LEU A 48 40.88 -19.18 -8.84
CA LEU A 48 41.40 -18.57 -7.61
C LEU A 48 42.58 -17.68 -8.07
N VAL A 49 42.55 -16.38 -7.77
CA VAL A 49 43.72 -15.49 -7.91
C VAL A 49 44.22 -15.21 -6.50
N GLY A 50 45.48 -15.60 -6.27
CA GLY A 50 46.13 -15.60 -4.97
C GLY A 50 46.71 -14.24 -4.57
N LEU A 51 46.80 -14.06 -3.25
CA LEU A 51 47.56 -13.01 -2.59
C LEU A 51 48.76 -13.66 -1.91
N VAL A 52 49.96 -13.29 -2.33
CA VAL A 52 51.25 -13.74 -1.76
C VAL A 52 51.84 -12.58 -0.97
N TRP A 53 52.12 -12.79 0.31
CA TRP A 53 53.21 -12.10 1.01
C TRP A 53 53.93 -13.12 1.90
N VAL A 54 55.15 -13.47 1.49
CA VAL A 54 56.10 -14.27 2.26
C VAL A 54 57.00 -13.31 3.02
N ALA A 55 57.01 -13.45 4.33
CA ALA A 55 58.02 -12.88 5.21
C ALA A 55 59.34 -13.66 5.06
N SER A 56 60.45 -12.93 4.91
CA SER A 56 61.79 -13.47 5.13
C SER A 56 62.58 -12.48 5.97
N GLY A 57 62.89 -12.90 7.20
CA GLY A 57 63.96 -12.30 7.99
C GLY A 57 65.32 -12.78 7.47
N LEU A 58 66.34 -11.93 7.64
CA LEU A 58 67.73 -12.36 7.66
C LEU A 58 68.51 -11.51 8.65
N ILE A 59 69.32 -12.23 9.41
CA ILE A 59 70.05 -11.86 10.62
C ILE A 59 71.49 -11.46 10.22
N GLN A 60 72.12 -10.68 11.12
CA GLN A 60 73.53 -10.75 11.53
C GLN A 60 74.41 -9.54 11.15
N GLN A 61 74.74 -8.73 12.16
CA GLN A 61 76.14 -8.60 12.59
C GLN A 61 76.27 -8.18 14.06
N ARG A 62 77.05 -8.99 14.78
CA ARG A 62 77.73 -8.77 16.07
C ARG A 62 78.90 -7.78 15.86
N ALA A 63 79.51 -7.07 16.81
CA ALA A 63 79.46 -6.98 18.27
C ALA A 63 80.33 -5.78 18.75
N ASN A 64 80.36 -5.57 20.09
CA ASN A 64 81.35 -4.83 20.91
C ASN A 64 81.16 -3.31 20.99
N ALA A 65 81.38 -2.61 22.11
CA ALA A 65 81.57 -2.91 23.54
C ALA A 65 81.45 -1.56 24.29
N ALA A 66 81.27 -1.63 25.60
CA ALA A 66 81.05 -0.56 26.59
C ALA A 66 81.83 0.76 26.42
N SER A 67 81.18 1.89 26.74
CA SER A 67 81.59 2.83 27.81
C SER A 67 80.78 4.15 27.74
N ASP A 68 80.06 4.46 28.83
CA ASP A 68 79.78 5.84 29.27
C ASP A 68 81.04 6.34 30.05
N PRO A 69 81.34 7.66 30.19
CA PRO A 69 80.34 8.70 30.45
C PRO A 69 80.62 10.14 29.91
N ASN A 70 79.54 10.92 29.90
CA ASN A 70 79.48 12.39 30.13
C ASN A 70 80.18 13.34 29.12
N ALA A 71 79.40 13.96 28.24
CA ALA A 71 79.60 15.35 27.81
C ALA A 71 78.30 15.91 27.22
N SER A 72 77.91 17.07 27.73
CA SER A 72 76.76 17.85 27.32
C SER A 72 76.90 18.34 25.89
N ASP A 73 75.96 17.99 25.02
CA ASP A 73 75.63 18.75 23.82
C ASP A 73 74.18 18.44 23.44
N ILE A 74 73.36 19.49 23.37
CA ILE A 74 71.95 19.44 22.97
C ILE A 74 71.91 19.45 21.44
N PRO A 75 71.45 18.39 20.75
CA PRO A 75 71.07 18.48 19.35
C PRO A 75 69.62 18.97 19.24
N PRO A 76 69.27 19.75 18.19
CA PRO A 76 67.92 20.26 18.03
C PRO A 76 66.93 19.11 17.87
N LYS A 77 65.78 19.27 18.53
CA LYS A 77 64.57 18.44 18.48
C LYS A 77 64.32 17.91 17.04
N PRO A 78 64.24 16.58 16.80
CA PRO A 78 63.82 16.06 15.52
C PRO A 78 62.38 16.51 15.24
N SER A 79 62.21 17.22 14.13
CA SER A 79 60.92 17.57 13.54
C SER A 79 60.10 16.30 13.31
N HIS A 80 58.82 16.34 13.69
CA HIS A 80 57.86 15.26 13.54
C HIS A 80 57.91 14.62 12.13
N PRO A 81 57.80 13.28 12.02
CA PRO A 81 57.66 12.62 10.74
C PRO A 81 56.39 13.12 10.04
N ASN A 82 56.51 13.37 8.73
CA ASN A 82 55.41 13.68 7.81
C ASN A 82 54.16 12.89 8.20
N ALA A 83 53.13 13.58 8.67
CA ALA A 83 51.79 13.01 8.73
C ALA A 83 51.43 12.58 7.30
N LEU A 84 51.03 11.32 7.15
CA LEU A 84 50.35 10.85 5.94
C LEU A 84 49.22 11.84 5.64
N PRO A 85 49.04 12.28 4.38
CA PRO A 85 47.93 13.17 4.06
C PRO A 85 46.64 12.51 4.53
N THR A 86 45.91 13.21 5.40
CA THR A 86 44.56 12.83 5.79
C THR A 86 43.75 12.62 4.51
N PRO A 87 42.99 11.50 4.39
CA PRO A 87 42.08 11.34 3.26
C PRO A 87 41.20 12.59 3.17
N PRO A 88 40.93 13.11 1.95
CA PRO A 88 40.11 14.29 1.79
C PRO A 88 38.80 14.09 2.57
N PRO A 89 38.30 15.13 3.28
CA PRO A 89 37.02 15.03 3.95
C PRO A 89 35.97 14.57 2.92
N ALA A 90 35.14 13.60 3.31
CA ALA A 90 34.03 13.15 2.47
C ALA A 90 33.26 14.41 2.02
N PRO A 91 32.88 14.50 0.73
CA PRO A 91 32.18 15.67 0.22
C PRO A 91 30.98 15.95 1.12
N SER A 92 30.79 17.21 1.50
CA SER A 92 29.66 17.65 2.31
C SER A 92 28.39 17.47 1.49
N LEU A 93 27.80 16.29 1.58
CA LEU A 93 26.56 15.91 0.93
C LEU A 93 25.40 16.59 1.66
N GLU A 94 24.75 17.53 0.99
CA GLU A 94 23.48 18.09 1.43
C GLU A 94 22.35 17.24 0.85
N THR A 95 21.51 16.65 1.70
CA THR A 95 20.32 15.90 1.26
C THR A 95 19.03 16.66 1.57
N PHE A 96 18.07 16.57 0.66
CA PHE A 96 16.71 17.08 0.86
C PHE A 96 15.69 16.25 0.09
N THR A 97 14.44 16.25 0.58
CA THR A 97 13.34 15.48 -0.01
C THR A 97 12.30 16.40 -0.65
N THR A 98 11.70 15.95 -1.74
CA THR A 98 10.58 16.60 -2.41
C THR A 98 9.51 15.58 -2.76
N GLN A 99 8.24 16.00 -2.75
CA GLN A 99 7.12 15.17 -3.15
C GLN A 99 6.63 15.58 -4.53
N VAL A 100 6.47 14.61 -5.43
CA VAL A 100 5.98 14.81 -6.79
C VAL A 100 4.53 15.27 -6.77
N GLN A 101 4.25 16.41 -7.40
CA GLN A 101 2.92 17.01 -7.45
C GLN A 101 2.16 16.67 -8.75
N PRO A 102 0.82 16.78 -8.76
CA PRO A 102 0.05 16.65 -9.99
C PRO A 102 0.49 17.64 -11.08
N GLY A 103 0.91 17.12 -12.24
CA GLY A 103 1.42 17.92 -13.36
C GLY A 103 2.94 18.12 -13.37
N ASP A 104 3.67 17.62 -12.37
CA ASP A 104 5.13 17.62 -12.40
C ASP A 104 5.67 16.66 -13.48
N SER A 105 6.80 17.03 -14.06
CA SER A 105 7.71 16.14 -14.77
C SER A 105 9.06 16.15 -14.04
N LEU A 106 9.88 15.11 -14.22
CA LEU A 106 11.23 15.10 -13.65
C LEU A 106 12.07 16.29 -14.08
N SER A 107 11.91 16.76 -15.32
CA SER A 107 12.60 17.97 -15.79
C SER A 107 12.21 19.21 -14.99
N LEU A 108 10.92 19.39 -14.69
CA LEU A 108 10.43 20.52 -13.89
C LEU A 108 10.87 20.41 -12.43
N ILE A 109 10.94 19.19 -11.88
CA ILE A 109 11.44 18.96 -10.52
C ILE A 109 12.93 19.28 -10.43
N PHE A 110 13.74 18.81 -11.39
CA PHE A 110 15.17 19.09 -11.44
C PHE A 110 15.44 20.58 -11.56
N GLU A 111 14.75 21.26 -12.49
CA GLU A 111 14.85 22.70 -12.68
C GLU A 111 14.50 23.48 -11.41
N ARG A 112 13.40 23.10 -10.73
CA ARG A 112 12.97 23.71 -9.45
C ARG A 112 14.05 23.61 -8.36
N HIS A 113 14.85 22.55 -8.40
CA HIS A 113 15.91 22.29 -7.43
C HIS A 113 17.31 22.69 -7.91
N GLY A 114 17.41 23.34 -9.08
CA GLY A 114 18.68 23.87 -9.62
C GLY A 114 19.56 22.83 -10.31
N PHE A 115 19.07 21.62 -10.57
CA PHE A 115 19.81 20.60 -11.31
C PHE A 115 19.69 20.80 -12.81
N THR A 116 20.71 20.39 -13.55
CA THR A 116 20.78 20.67 -14.99
C THR A 116 20.03 19.63 -15.82
N ALA A 117 19.65 20.01 -17.04
CA ALA A 117 19.11 19.06 -18.02
C ALA A 117 20.13 17.96 -18.39
N ARG A 118 21.43 18.24 -18.25
CA ARG A 118 22.50 17.26 -18.43
C ARG A 118 22.46 16.20 -17.35
N ASP A 119 22.29 16.59 -16.09
CA ASP A 119 22.21 15.64 -14.97
C ASP A 119 21.02 14.69 -15.14
N LEU A 120 19.86 15.24 -15.51
CA LEU A 120 18.68 14.42 -15.82
C LEU A 120 18.93 13.46 -16.98
N HIS A 121 19.60 13.92 -18.05
CA HIS A 121 19.92 13.07 -19.19
C HIS A 121 20.85 11.92 -18.80
N LEU A 122 21.93 12.20 -18.08
CA LEU A 122 22.87 11.19 -17.60
C LEU A 122 22.18 10.16 -16.69
N LEU A 123 21.29 10.64 -15.82
CA LEU A 123 20.53 9.79 -14.91
C LEU A 123 19.50 8.89 -15.65
N VAL A 124 18.78 9.42 -16.64
CA VAL A 124 17.81 8.61 -17.40
C VAL A 124 18.49 7.57 -18.29
N GLU A 125 19.69 7.87 -18.78
CA GLU A 125 20.49 6.97 -19.60
C GLU A 125 21.33 5.96 -18.79
N SER A 126 21.27 6.00 -17.45
CA SER A 126 21.99 5.08 -16.56
C SER A 126 21.38 3.67 -16.48
N GLY A 127 21.17 3.06 -17.65
CA GLY A 127 20.67 1.69 -17.79
C GLY A 127 19.16 1.52 -17.55
N PRO A 128 18.71 0.28 -17.26
CA PRO A 128 17.28 -0.02 -17.11
C PRO A 128 16.60 0.72 -15.96
N LEU A 129 17.33 1.00 -14.87
CA LEU A 129 16.79 1.74 -13.72
C LEU A 129 16.61 3.22 -14.06
N GLY A 130 17.55 3.83 -14.78
CA GLY A 130 17.41 5.21 -15.28
C GLY A 130 16.16 5.38 -16.15
N LYS A 131 15.84 4.39 -16.99
CA LYS A 131 14.62 4.40 -17.81
C LYS A 131 13.32 4.35 -16.98
N GLN A 132 13.33 3.72 -15.80
CA GLN A 132 12.15 3.66 -14.91
C GLN A 132 11.79 5.01 -14.30
N LEU A 133 12.70 5.98 -14.31
CA LEU A 133 12.44 7.34 -13.85
C LEU A 133 11.35 8.04 -14.68
N LYS A 134 11.05 7.56 -15.89
CA LYS A 134 9.93 8.03 -16.70
C LYS A 134 8.56 7.71 -16.09
N ASP A 135 8.49 6.71 -15.20
CA ASP A 135 7.26 6.22 -14.58
C ASP A 135 7.10 6.74 -13.14
N ILE A 136 7.51 7.98 -12.89
CA ILE A 136 7.30 8.66 -11.61
C ILE A 136 5.93 9.34 -11.60
N TYR A 137 5.15 9.07 -10.57
CA TYR A 137 3.77 9.55 -10.43
C TYR A 137 3.62 10.51 -9.24
N PRO A 138 2.56 11.35 -9.25
CA PRO A 138 2.22 12.19 -8.11
C PRO A 138 2.13 11.39 -6.81
N GLY A 139 2.69 11.95 -5.74
CA GLY A 139 2.76 11.33 -4.41
C GLY A 139 4.08 10.63 -4.10
N TYR A 140 4.94 10.38 -5.10
CA TYR A 140 6.27 9.82 -4.86
C TYR A 140 7.14 10.82 -4.10
N GLU A 141 7.94 10.32 -3.16
CA GLU A 141 9.00 11.09 -2.52
C GLU A 141 10.34 10.80 -3.20
N ILE A 142 11.03 11.87 -3.57
CA ILE A 142 12.37 11.85 -4.16
C ILE A 142 13.30 12.58 -3.22
N GLU A 143 14.36 11.91 -2.79
CA GLU A 143 15.47 12.48 -2.07
C GLU A 143 16.60 12.79 -3.05
N PHE A 144 17.08 14.03 -3.00
CA PHE A 144 18.22 14.50 -3.77
C PHE A 144 19.40 14.71 -2.84
N GLY A 145 20.58 14.40 -3.33
CA GLY A 145 21.85 14.71 -2.70
C GLY A 145 22.69 15.59 -3.61
N ARG A 146 23.18 16.71 -3.10
CA ARG A 146 24.05 17.64 -3.84
C ARG A 146 25.36 17.91 -3.10
N ASP A 147 26.41 18.21 -3.86
CA ASP A 147 27.70 18.66 -3.33
C ASP A 147 27.70 20.17 -3.02
N ALA A 148 28.84 20.70 -2.57
CA ALA A 148 29.02 22.11 -2.24
C ALA A 148 28.86 23.04 -3.46
N GLU A 149 29.10 22.51 -4.66
CA GLU A 149 28.94 23.18 -5.94
C GLU A 149 27.50 23.05 -6.50
N HIS A 150 26.58 22.44 -5.74
CA HIS A 150 25.19 22.17 -6.11
C HIS A 150 24.99 21.17 -7.25
N ASN A 151 26.00 20.35 -7.59
CA ASN A 151 25.84 19.27 -8.56
C ASN A 151 25.06 18.12 -7.93
N LEU A 152 24.24 17.44 -8.74
CA LEU A 152 23.54 16.23 -8.31
C LEU A 152 24.55 15.08 -8.13
N ILE A 153 24.71 14.59 -6.90
CA ILE A 153 25.59 13.44 -6.60
C ILE A 153 24.82 12.18 -6.20
N HIS A 154 23.56 12.33 -5.79
CA HIS A 154 22.73 11.21 -5.36
C HIS A 154 21.24 11.48 -5.64
N LEU A 155 20.52 10.45 -6.07
CA LEU A 155 19.06 10.47 -6.15
C LEU A 155 18.49 9.17 -5.59
N LYS A 156 17.52 9.27 -4.70
CA LYS A 156 16.84 8.12 -4.11
C LYS A 156 15.35 8.31 -4.14
N TYR A 157 14.63 7.27 -4.55
CA TYR A 157 13.17 7.28 -4.52
C TYR A 157 12.62 5.88 -4.23
N ARG A 158 11.38 5.84 -3.74
CA ARG A 158 10.68 4.59 -3.42
C ARG A 158 9.52 4.37 -4.38
N PRO A 159 9.73 3.66 -5.52
CA PRO A 159 8.65 3.36 -6.46
C PRO A 159 7.58 2.40 -5.91
N GLY A 160 7.83 1.75 -4.77
CA GLY A 160 6.87 0.92 -4.09
C GLY A 160 7.24 0.75 -2.63
N ARG A 161 6.30 0.21 -1.84
CA ARG A 161 6.42 0.04 -0.39
C ARG A 161 7.73 -0.63 0.05
N TRP A 162 8.18 -1.59 -0.74
CA TRP A 162 9.33 -2.43 -0.44
C TRP A 162 10.49 -2.28 -1.41
N LYS A 163 10.40 -1.33 -2.35
CA LYS A 163 11.41 -1.12 -3.38
C LYS A 163 11.97 0.28 -3.23
N THR A 164 13.27 0.35 -3.01
CA THR A 164 14.04 1.58 -3.03
C THR A 164 14.97 1.51 -4.24
N VAL A 165 15.01 2.60 -5.00
CA VAL A 165 15.95 2.76 -6.12
C VAL A 165 16.83 3.96 -5.78
N GLU A 166 18.13 3.75 -5.89
CA GLU A 166 19.14 4.74 -5.54
C GLU A 166 20.13 4.87 -6.70
N PHE A 167 20.48 6.11 -7.03
CA PHE A 167 21.49 6.45 -8.02
C PHE A 167 22.60 7.23 -7.34
N GLN A 168 23.84 6.86 -7.63
CA GLN A 168 25.02 7.59 -7.19
C GLN A 168 25.82 8.05 -8.40
N ARG A 169 26.35 9.27 -8.34
CA ARG A 169 27.21 9.80 -9.40
C ARG A 169 28.62 9.21 -9.26
N VAL A 170 29.10 8.55 -10.31
CA VAL A 170 30.44 7.98 -10.40
C VAL A 170 31.14 8.61 -11.61
N GLY A 171 31.99 9.60 -11.35
CA GLY A 171 32.60 10.40 -12.41
C GLY A 171 31.55 11.20 -13.18
N ASP A 172 31.43 10.93 -14.48
CA ASP A 172 30.45 11.57 -15.38
C ASP A 172 29.22 10.69 -15.69
N GLU A 173 29.08 9.58 -14.98
CA GLU A 173 27.94 8.66 -15.13
C GLU A 173 27.17 8.54 -13.80
N PHE A 174 25.96 7.99 -13.88
CA PHE A 174 25.22 7.55 -12.71
C PHE A 174 25.19 6.03 -12.68
N GLU A 175 25.35 5.45 -11.50
CA GLU A 175 25.12 4.03 -11.27
C GLU A 175 23.88 3.86 -10.41
N GLY A 176 22.91 3.11 -10.94
CA GLY A 176 21.66 2.80 -10.26
C GLY A 176 21.72 1.45 -9.55
N SER A 177 21.21 1.39 -8.32
CA SER A 177 21.00 0.16 -7.56
C SER A 177 19.54 0.06 -7.11
N THR A 178 19.10 -1.15 -6.81
CA THR A 178 17.78 -1.40 -6.25
C THR A 178 17.90 -2.23 -4.98
N GLU A 179 17.29 -1.75 -3.92
CA GLU A 179 17.08 -2.50 -2.69
C GLU A 179 15.61 -2.92 -2.65
N VAL A 180 15.35 -4.23 -2.71
CA VAL A 180 14.01 -4.80 -2.50
C VAL A 180 13.99 -5.50 -1.16
N LYS A 181 13.12 -5.06 -0.26
CA LYS A 181 12.82 -5.80 0.97
C LYS A 181 11.67 -6.76 0.70
N THR A 182 11.76 -7.98 1.21
CA THR A 182 10.66 -8.94 1.16
C THR A 182 10.11 -9.08 2.57
N PRO A 183 8.94 -8.49 2.88
CA PRO A 183 8.37 -8.66 4.20
C PRO A 183 7.93 -10.11 4.42
N ASP A 184 8.10 -10.59 5.65
CA ASP A 184 7.43 -11.80 6.11
C ASP A 184 5.96 -11.47 6.39
N ALA A 185 5.03 -12.24 5.83
CA ALA A 185 3.60 -12.09 6.09
C ALA A 185 3.16 -13.04 7.21
N VAL A 186 2.80 -12.48 8.36
CA VAL A 186 2.37 -13.23 9.55
C VAL A 186 0.86 -13.06 9.74
N GLU A 187 0.11 -14.16 9.80
CA GLU A 187 -1.32 -14.12 10.09
C GLU A 187 -1.59 -13.59 11.51
N SER A 188 -2.41 -12.55 11.61
CA SER A 188 -2.77 -11.87 12.84
C SER A 188 -4.28 -11.69 12.98
N TYR A 189 -4.76 -11.70 14.23
CA TYR A 189 -6.18 -11.56 14.57
C TYR A 189 -6.43 -10.37 15.51
N ARG A 190 -7.51 -9.63 15.26
CA ARG A 190 -8.00 -8.58 16.16
C ARG A 190 -9.53 -8.59 16.24
N HIS A 191 -10.04 -8.11 17.37
CA HIS A 191 -11.47 -7.89 17.63
C HIS A 191 -11.66 -6.53 18.30
N ALA A 192 -12.75 -5.84 17.97
CA ALA A 192 -13.16 -4.64 18.69
C ALA A 192 -14.68 -4.41 18.64
N THR A 193 -15.20 -3.91 19.75
CA THR A 193 -16.54 -3.31 19.83
C THR A 193 -16.49 -1.82 19.50
N ILE A 194 -17.43 -1.35 18.72
CA ILE A 194 -17.57 0.03 18.29
C ILE A 194 -18.35 0.81 19.35
N ASP A 195 -17.79 1.95 19.76
CA ASP A 195 -18.50 2.91 20.61
C ASP A 195 -19.06 4.07 19.77
N HIS A 196 -18.24 4.67 18.92
CA HIS A 196 -18.58 5.88 18.15
C HIS A 196 -18.36 5.74 16.65
N SER A 197 -17.21 5.21 16.23
CA SER A 197 -16.90 4.99 14.81
C SER A 197 -15.98 3.80 14.61
N LEU A 198 -16.02 3.20 13.42
CA LEU A 198 -15.12 2.13 13.01
C LEU A 198 -13.65 2.55 13.14
N PHE A 199 -13.30 3.73 12.64
CA PHE A 199 -11.94 4.29 12.69
C PHE A 199 -11.40 4.42 14.12
N LEU A 200 -12.23 4.91 15.06
CA LEU A 200 -11.83 5.01 16.46
C LEU A 200 -11.65 3.62 17.10
N ALA A 201 -12.51 2.67 16.76
CA ALA A 201 -12.39 1.30 17.25
C ALA A 201 -11.11 0.61 16.75
N CYS A 202 -10.78 0.78 15.45
CA CYS A 202 -9.53 0.30 14.85
C CYS A 202 -8.30 0.89 15.56
N ARG A 203 -8.22 2.22 15.70
CA ARG A 203 -7.07 2.88 16.34
C ARG A 203 -6.84 2.41 17.77
N ARG A 204 -7.91 2.14 18.52
CA ARG A 204 -7.81 1.65 19.91
C ARG A 204 -7.18 0.25 20.00
N ILE A 205 -7.30 -0.56 18.96
CA ILE A 205 -6.70 -1.90 18.89
C ILE A 205 -5.42 -1.96 18.03
N GLY A 206 -4.85 -0.78 17.73
CA GLY A 206 -3.60 -0.65 17.00
C GLY A 206 -3.71 -0.78 15.48
N LEU A 207 -4.92 -0.81 14.91
CA LEU A 207 -5.15 -0.79 13.47
C LEU A 207 -5.26 0.65 12.98
N ASP A 208 -4.61 0.97 11.85
CA ASP A 208 -4.58 2.34 11.33
C ASP A 208 -5.85 2.72 10.51
N ASP A 209 -5.91 3.98 10.11
CA ASP A 209 -7.06 4.51 9.36
C ASP A 209 -7.16 3.92 7.94
N ALA A 210 -6.05 3.47 7.36
CA ALA A 210 -6.03 2.80 6.06
C ALA A 210 -6.68 1.41 6.15
N PHE A 211 -6.34 0.64 7.18
CA PHE A 211 -6.97 -0.64 7.50
C PHE A 211 -8.47 -0.46 7.76
N ALA A 212 -8.85 0.56 8.53
CA ALA A 212 -10.26 0.86 8.79
C ALA A 212 -11.04 1.17 7.49
N MET A 213 -10.40 1.87 6.54
CA MET A 213 -10.99 2.13 5.23
C MET A 213 -11.13 0.86 4.39
N GLU A 214 -10.12 -0.02 4.39
CA GLU A 214 -10.20 -1.30 3.68
C GLU A 214 -11.33 -2.17 4.23
N LEU A 215 -11.41 -2.30 5.56
CA LEU A 215 -12.49 -3.02 6.22
C LEU A 215 -13.87 -2.43 5.91
N ALA A 216 -13.99 -1.10 5.88
CA ALA A 216 -15.21 -0.42 5.46
C ALA A 216 -15.59 -0.75 4.01
N GLU A 217 -14.60 -0.78 3.11
CA GLU A 217 -14.80 -1.09 1.69
C GLU A 217 -15.25 -2.54 1.44
N ILE A 218 -14.80 -3.50 2.26
CA ILE A 218 -15.26 -4.90 2.20
C ILE A 218 -16.77 -4.99 2.43
N PHE A 219 -17.29 -4.26 3.43
CA PHE A 219 -18.69 -4.37 3.86
C PHE A 219 -19.61 -3.24 3.36
N ARG A 220 -19.11 -2.31 2.54
CA ARG A 220 -19.86 -1.12 2.07
C ARG A 220 -21.20 -1.40 1.39
N TRP A 221 -21.38 -2.62 0.86
CA TRP A 221 -22.58 -3.06 0.16
C TRP A 221 -23.68 -3.55 1.10
N ASP A 222 -23.29 -3.94 2.31
CA ASP A 222 -24.16 -4.51 3.33
C ASP A 222 -24.42 -3.56 4.49
N ILE A 223 -23.45 -2.71 4.81
CA ILE A 223 -23.46 -1.80 5.97
C ILE A 223 -23.04 -0.41 5.52
N ASP A 224 -23.87 0.60 5.78
CA ASP A 224 -23.46 2.00 5.66
C ASP A 224 -22.66 2.40 6.92
N MET A 225 -21.33 2.54 6.77
CA MET A 225 -20.43 2.82 7.89
C MET A 225 -20.70 4.16 8.61
N PHE A 226 -21.50 5.06 8.02
CA PHE A 226 -21.89 6.32 8.64
C PHE A 226 -23.29 6.25 9.27
N LEU A 227 -24.24 5.59 8.59
CA LEU A 227 -25.64 5.60 9.01
C LEU A 227 -26.03 4.40 9.87
N ASP A 228 -25.41 3.24 9.63
CA ASP A 228 -25.84 1.98 10.22
C ASP A 228 -25.12 1.65 11.52
N ILE A 229 -23.88 2.11 11.69
CA ILE A 229 -23.03 1.85 12.86
C ILE A 229 -23.64 2.40 14.14
N ARG A 230 -23.65 1.58 15.18
CA ARG A 230 -24.14 1.90 16.53
C ARG A 230 -23.14 1.46 17.58
N LYS A 231 -23.27 2.07 18.76
CA LYS A 231 -22.58 1.60 19.95
C LYS A 231 -22.95 0.14 20.22
N GLY A 232 -21.96 -0.70 20.43
CA GLY A 232 -22.13 -2.14 20.68
C GLY A 232 -22.03 -3.01 19.43
N ASP A 233 -22.02 -2.45 18.22
CA ASP A 233 -21.60 -3.20 17.02
C ASP A 233 -20.15 -3.66 17.19
N GLU A 234 -19.74 -4.74 16.53
CA GLU A 234 -18.38 -5.26 16.67
C GLU A 234 -17.86 -5.85 15.36
N PHE A 235 -16.54 -6.01 15.29
CA PHE A 235 -15.90 -6.69 14.17
C PHE A 235 -14.76 -7.58 14.63
N HIS A 236 -14.51 -8.62 13.85
CA HIS A 236 -13.40 -9.55 13.99
C HIS A 236 -12.65 -9.58 12.65
N VAL A 237 -11.33 -9.50 12.69
CA VAL A 237 -10.49 -9.48 11.49
C VAL A 237 -9.31 -10.44 11.62
N LEU A 238 -9.10 -11.24 10.59
CA LEU A 238 -7.90 -12.02 10.35
C LEU A 238 -7.19 -11.39 9.15
N TYR A 239 -5.95 -10.97 9.31
CA TYR A 239 -5.19 -10.20 8.33
C TYR A 239 -3.70 -10.57 8.37
N GLU A 240 -2.95 -10.13 7.37
CA GLU A 240 -1.50 -10.28 7.34
C GLU A 240 -0.82 -9.08 8.00
N GLU A 241 0.12 -9.36 8.89
CA GLU A 241 1.07 -8.38 9.41
C GLU A 241 2.39 -8.58 8.67
N HIS A 242 2.84 -7.56 7.95
CA HIS A 242 4.14 -7.58 7.31
C HIS A 242 5.22 -7.20 8.30
N GLN A 243 6.25 -8.04 8.37
CA GLN A 243 7.41 -7.83 9.23
C GLN A 243 8.69 -7.79 8.40
N ILE A 244 9.60 -6.89 8.78
CA ILE A 244 10.97 -6.83 8.24
C ILE A 244 11.90 -6.99 9.43
N ASP A 245 12.80 -7.97 9.35
CA ASP A 245 13.75 -8.29 10.42
C ASP A 245 13.06 -8.50 11.79
N GLY A 246 11.87 -9.11 11.77
CA GLY A 246 11.04 -9.37 12.95
C GLY A 246 10.33 -8.15 13.55
N GLN A 247 10.39 -6.98 12.89
CA GLN A 247 9.68 -5.77 13.32
C GLN A 247 8.49 -5.49 12.43
N PHE A 248 7.38 -5.03 13.02
CA PHE A 248 6.21 -4.57 12.29
C PHE A 248 6.61 -3.51 11.27
N ALA A 249 6.36 -3.81 10.00
CA ALA A 249 6.51 -2.86 8.93
C ALA A 249 5.14 -2.24 8.61
N ASP A 250 4.11 -3.09 8.43
CA ASP A 250 2.74 -2.64 8.21
C ASP A 250 1.68 -3.75 8.16
N PHE A 251 0.43 -3.37 7.85
CA PHE A 251 -0.66 -4.26 7.50
C PHE A 251 -0.62 -4.66 6.02
N GLY A 252 -0.71 -5.98 5.78
CA GLY A 252 -0.97 -6.63 4.51
C GLY A 252 -2.47 -6.88 4.31
N ASP A 253 -2.79 -7.97 3.59
CA ASP A 253 -4.17 -8.25 3.17
C ASP A 253 -5.10 -8.64 4.33
N ILE A 254 -6.36 -8.19 4.30
CA ILE A 254 -7.41 -8.77 5.15
C ILE A 254 -7.81 -10.14 4.58
N LEU A 255 -7.52 -11.22 5.29
CA LEU A 255 -7.80 -12.59 4.85
C LEU A 255 -9.26 -12.97 5.07
N ALA A 256 -9.81 -12.59 6.21
CA ALA A 256 -11.22 -12.77 6.54
C ALA A 256 -11.68 -11.71 7.54
N ALA A 257 -12.96 -11.36 7.48
CA ALA A 257 -13.57 -10.45 8.43
C ALA A 257 -15.02 -10.85 8.75
N GLU A 258 -15.44 -10.56 9.96
CA GLU A 258 -16.84 -10.61 10.38
C GLU A 258 -17.22 -9.25 10.97
N PHE A 259 -18.37 -8.72 10.58
CA PHE A 259 -18.94 -7.50 11.12
C PHE A 259 -20.34 -7.80 11.67
N ILE A 260 -20.56 -7.49 12.93
CA ILE A 260 -21.84 -7.67 13.60
C ILE A 260 -22.46 -6.28 13.77
N ASN A 261 -23.43 -5.96 12.91
CA ASN A 261 -24.15 -4.70 12.93
C ASN A 261 -25.60 -4.95 13.36
N ARG A 262 -26.00 -4.34 14.49
CA ARG A 262 -27.35 -4.48 15.07
C ARG A 262 -27.79 -5.93 15.26
N GLY A 263 -26.86 -6.77 15.73
CA GLY A 263 -27.09 -8.20 15.96
C GLY A 263 -27.10 -9.07 14.69
N LYS A 264 -26.91 -8.49 13.50
CA LYS A 264 -26.78 -9.25 12.26
C LYS A 264 -25.31 -9.39 11.86
N SER A 265 -24.88 -10.63 11.64
CA SER A 265 -23.53 -10.98 11.19
C SER A 265 -23.39 -10.88 9.67
N TYR A 266 -22.27 -10.28 9.24
CA TYR A 266 -21.82 -10.18 7.86
C TYR A 266 -20.40 -10.70 7.79
N LYS A 267 -20.14 -11.71 6.95
CA LYS A 267 -18.84 -12.38 6.86
C LYS A 267 -18.23 -12.23 5.47
N ALA A 268 -16.92 -12.02 5.45
CA ALA A 268 -16.11 -11.85 4.26
C ALA A 268 -14.87 -12.73 4.31
N VAL A 269 -14.57 -13.39 3.20
CA VAL A 269 -13.38 -14.22 3.00
C VAL A 269 -12.70 -13.79 1.69
N ARG A 270 -11.40 -13.51 1.76
CA ARG A 270 -10.61 -13.14 0.59
C ARG A 270 -10.31 -14.39 -0.25
N TYR A 271 -10.46 -14.27 -1.56
CA TYR A 271 -10.17 -15.31 -2.54
C TYR A 271 -9.66 -14.69 -3.84
N ILE A 272 -8.66 -15.32 -4.44
CA ILE A 272 -8.14 -14.94 -5.76
C ILE A 272 -8.77 -15.89 -6.77
N ASP A 273 -9.61 -15.37 -7.66
CA ASP A 273 -10.23 -16.19 -8.70
C ASP A 273 -9.32 -16.36 -9.93
N HIS A 274 -9.71 -17.27 -10.82
CA HIS A 274 -8.97 -17.61 -12.03
C HIS A 274 -8.91 -16.46 -13.06
N VAL A 275 -9.73 -15.42 -12.90
CA VAL A 275 -9.83 -14.26 -13.80
C VAL A 275 -8.85 -13.15 -13.38
N GLY A 276 -8.24 -13.29 -12.20
CA GLY A 276 -7.18 -12.43 -11.72
C GLY A 276 -7.72 -11.30 -10.85
N GLY A 277 -7.12 -11.21 -9.65
CA GLY A 277 -7.39 -10.18 -8.65
C GLY A 277 -8.03 -10.74 -7.37
N PRO A 278 -7.56 -10.33 -6.18
CA PRO A 278 -8.20 -10.69 -4.94
C PRO A 278 -9.58 -10.05 -4.81
N ARG A 279 -10.58 -10.84 -4.42
CA ARG A 279 -11.95 -10.41 -4.14
C ARG A 279 -12.42 -10.98 -2.81
N TYR A 280 -13.49 -10.41 -2.27
CA TYR A 280 -14.12 -10.87 -1.03
C TYR A 280 -15.46 -11.55 -1.34
N TYR A 281 -15.69 -12.69 -0.69
CA TYR A 281 -16.88 -13.51 -0.85
C TYR A 281 -17.48 -13.82 0.51
N THR A 282 -18.77 -14.15 0.53
CA THR A 282 -19.39 -14.77 1.69
C THR A 282 -18.81 -16.16 1.92
N PRO A 283 -18.96 -16.76 3.11
CA PRO A 283 -18.57 -18.15 3.34
C PRO A 283 -19.26 -19.18 2.43
N SER A 284 -20.41 -18.82 1.82
CA SER A 284 -21.11 -19.64 0.82
C SER A 284 -20.53 -19.50 -0.60
N GLY A 285 -19.61 -18.57 -0.82
CA GLY A 285 -18.99 -18.33 -2.13
C GLY A 285 -19.69 -17.26 -2.98
N ASP A 286 -20.64 -16.51 -2.41
CA ASP A 286 -21.30 -15.40 -3.10
C ASP A 286 -20.39 -14.16 -3.08
N ASN A 287 -20.27 -13.46 -4.21
CA ASN A 287 -19.45 -12.25 -4.28
C ASN A 287 -20.05 -11.14 -3.38
N LEU A 288 -19.22 -10.54 -2.52
CA LEU A 288 -19.66 -9.45 -1.63
C LEU A 288 -19.82 -8.11 -2.34
N ARG A 289 -19.19 -7.92 -3.51
CA ARG A 289 -19.56 -6.82 -4.41
C ARG A 289 -20.93 -7.10 -4.99
N LYS A 290 -21.97 -6.62 -4.31
CA LYS A 290 -23.30 -6.52 -4.90
C LYS A 290 -23.24 -5.54 -6.06
N ALA A 291 -24.08 -5.74 -7.07
CA ALA A 291 -24.11 -4.86 -8.25
C ALA A 291 -24.42 -3.38 -7.90
N PHE A 292 -24.91 -3.06 -6.69
CA PHE A 292 -25.37 -1.72 -6.30
C PHE A 292 -25.16 -1.38 -4.82
N LEU A 293 -24.68 -0.17 -4.55
CA LEU A 293 -24.61 0.52 -3.27
C LEU A 293 -26.04 0.78 -2.84
N ARG A 294 -26.29 0.60 -1.55
CA ARG A 294 -27.62 0.83 -0.98
C ARG A 294 -27.98 2.31 -0.97
N ALA A 295 -27.01 3.18 -0.70
CA ALA A 295 -27.14 4.63 -0.71
C ALA A 295 -26.05 5.28 -1.60
N PRO A 296 -26.42 6.04 -2.63
CA PRO A 296 -25.44 6.65 -3.54
C PRO A 296 -24.88 8.00 -3.06
N LEU A 297 -25.26 8.48 -1.87
CA LEU A 297 -24.78 9.75 -1.31
C LEU A 297 -24.86 9.74 0.21
N LYS A 298 -24.17 10.69 0.86
CA LYS A 298 -24.42 11.01 2.27
C LYS A 298 -25.70 11.85 2.37
N TYR A 299 -26.64 11.47 3.23
CA TYR A 299 -27.92 12.16 3.36
C TYR A 299 -28.34 12.30 4.82
N SER A 300 -29.19 13.28 5.11
CA SER A 300 -29.71 13.53 6.48
C SER A 300 -30.85 12.59 6.85
N ARG A 301 -31.79 12.39 5.91
CA ARG A 301 -32.92 11.44 6.01
C ARG A 301 -33.46 11.11 4.63
N ILE A 302 -34.23 10.03 4.54
CA ILE A 302 -35.07 9.77 3.37
C ILE A 302 -36.34 10.62 3.53
N SER A 303 -36.54 11.59 2.64
CA SER A 303 -37.74 12.44 2.68
C SER A 303 -38.95 11.77 2.03
N SER A 304 -38.74 10.85 1.09
CA SER A 304 -39.80 10.08 0.45
C SER A 304 -39.27 8.74 -0.07
N ASN A 305 -39.95 7.65 0.28
CA ASN A 305 -39.62 6.30 -0.19
C ASN A 305 -40.23 6.02 -1.57
N PHE A 306 -39.74 4.95 -2.22
CA PHE A 306 -40.39 4.38 -3.39
C PHE A 306 -41.81 3.91 -3.02
N SER A 307 -42.80 4.27 -3.82
CA SER A 307 -44.17 3.83 -3.61
C SER A 307 -44.97 3.90 -4.89
N LEU A 308 -45.61 2.80 -5.30
CA LEU A 308 -46.52 2.80 -6.45
C LEU A 308 -47.84 3.55 -6.17
N ARG A 309 -48.12 3.89 -4.90
CA ARG A 309 -49.42 4.42 -4.45
C ARG A 309 -49.27 5.64 -3.55
N ARG A 310 -48.25 6.48 -3.76
CA ARG A 310 -48.06 7.72 -2.99
C ARG A 310 -49.20 8.70 -3.28
N VAL A 311 -49.78 9.30 -2.25
CA VAL A 311 -50.75 10.39 -2.43
C VAL A 311 -50.00 11.70 -2.70
N HIS A 312 -50.27 12.35 -3.83
CA HIS A 312 -49.64 13.62 -4.19
C HIS A 312 -50.24 14.76 -3.35
N PRO A 313 -49.44 15.49 -2.55
CA PRO A 313 -49.94 16.40 -1.53
C PRO A 313 -50.73 17.60 -2.09
N LEU A 314 -50.44 18.05 -3.30
CA LEU A 314 -51.12 19.18 -3.93
C LEU A 314 -52.44 18.81 -4.63
N TRP A 315 -52.55 17.57 -5.12
CA TRP A 315 -53.68 17.15 -5.96
C TRP A 315 -54.57 16.09 -5.31
N ASN A 316 -54.18 15.60 -4.14
CA ASN A 316 -54.83 14.50 -3.42
C ASN A 316 -55.14 13.28 -4.31
N LYS A 317 -54.26 13.02 -5.28
CA LYS A 317 -54.35 11.90 -6.22
C LYS A 317 -53.23 10.91 -5.97
N THR A 318 -53.54 9.63 -6.08
CA THR A 318 -52.55 8.55 -6.00
C THR A 318 -51.69 8.57 -7.26
N MET A 319 -50.39 8.78 -7.09
CA MET A 319 -49.39 8.78 -8.16
C MET A 319 -48.15 8.00 -7.73
N PRO A 320 -47.52 7.23 -8.62
CA PRO A 320 -46.32 6.48 -8.28
C PRO A 320 -45.13 7.42 -8.04
N HIS A 321 -44.39 7.16 -6.97
CA HIS A 321 -43.05 7.64 -6.75
C HIS A 321 -42.06 6.54 -7.11
N LEU A 322 -41.47 6.66 -8.31
CA LEU A 322 -40.58 5.63 -8.89
C LEU A 322 -39.11 5.82 -8.49
N GLY A 323 -38.86 6.33 -7.29
CA GLY A 323 -37.53 6.62 -6.77
C GLY A 323 -37.53 6.77 -5.25
N ILE A 324 -36.36 7.05 -4.71
CA ILE A 324 -36.15 7.38 -3.30
C ILE A 324 -35.57 8.80 -3.26
N ASP A 325 -36.18 9.68 -2.46
CA ASP A 325 -35.71 11.04 -2.29
C ASP A 325 -34.85 11.13 -1.03
N TYR A 326 -33.58 11.44 -1.24
CA TYR A 326 -32.60 11.65 -0.19
C TYR A 326 -32.44 13.15 0.09
N ALA A 327 -32.72 13.59 1.31
CA ALA A 327 -32.53 14.98 1.71
C ALA A 327 -31.05 15.23 2.07
N ALA A 328 -30.35 16.01 1.26
CA ALA A 328 -28.95 16.38 1.47
C ALA A 328 -28.68 17.85 1.08
N PRO A 329 -27.68 18.52 1.67
CA PRO A 329 -27.27 19.86 1.26
C PRO A 329 -26.87 19.90 -0.23
N ALA A 330 -27.12 21.04 -0.89
CA ALA A 330 -26.73 21.24 -2.28
C ALA A 330 -25.21 21.06 -2.47
N GLY A 331 -24.80 20.31 -3.48
CA GLY A 331 -23.39 20.02 -3.76
C GLY A 331 -22.84 18.78 -3.06
N THR A 332 -23.64 18.09 -2.24
CA THR A 332 -23.25 16.78 -1.68
C THR A 332 -22.85 15.81 -2.79
N PRO A 333 -21.66 15.18 -2.72
CA PRO A 333 -21.23 14.22 -3.74
C PRO A 333 -22.20 13.04 -3.86
N VAL A 334 -22.61 12.77 -5.10
CA VAL A 334 -23.40 11.59 -5.47
C VAL A 334 -22.49 10.64 -6.25
N ARG A 335 -22.44 9.38 -5.83
CA ARG A 335 -21.65 8.31 -6.41
C ARG A 335 -22.54 7.40 -7.26
N ALA A 336 -21.95 6.77 -8.27
CA ALA A 336 -22.62 5.68 -8.96
C ALA A 336 -22.95 4.58 -7.95
N ALA A 337 -24.19 4.09 -7.98
CA ALA A 337 -24.61 2.99 -7.15
C ALA A 337 -23.85 1.72 -7.53
N GLY A 338 -23.47 1.53 -8.78
CA GLY A 338 -22.64 0.40 -9.16
C GLY A 338 -21.87 0.70 -10.42
N ASP A 339 -20.91 -0.16 -10.72
CA ASP A 339 -20.11 -0.08 -11.94
C ASP A 339 -21.05 -0.06 -13.16
N GLY A 340 -20.79 0.84 -14.10
CA GLY A 340 -21.64 0.97 -15.27
C GLY A 340 -21.10 1.96 -16.28
N HIS A 341 -21.95 2.30 -17.24
CA HIS A 341 -21.64 3.36 -18.19
C HIS A 341 -22.78 4.38 -18.25
N VAL A 342 -22.41 5.63 -18.54
CA VAL A 342 -23.38 6.72 -18.69
C VAL A 342 -24.14 6.55 -20.00
N VAL A 343 -25.45 6.33 -19.91
CA VAL A 343 -26.34 6.29 -21.08
C VAL A 343 -26.89 7.68 -21.37
N THR A 344 -27.17 8.45 -20.33
CA THR A 344 -27.76 9.79 -20.50
C THR A 344 -27.20 10.75 -19.50
N ARG A 345 -26.82 11.92 -20.00
CA ARG A 345 -26.51 13.13 -19.24
C ARG A 345 -27.32 14.26 -19.85
N SER A 346 -28.26 14.82 -19.10
CA SER A 346 -29.19 15.81 -19.67
C SER A 346 -29.81 16.70 -18.59
N LYS A 347 -30.61 17.68 -19.01
CA LYS A 347 -31.33 18.60 -18.14
C LYS A 347 -32.79 18.66 -18.58
N SER A 348 -33.72 18.61 -17.63
CA SER A 348 -35.15 18.86 -17.90
C SER A 348 -35.80 19.72 -16.82
N PRO A 349 -36.92 20.41 -17.12
CA PRO A 349 -37.63 21.21 -16.12
C PRO A 349 -38.07 20.41 -14.89
N SER A 350 -38.50 19.15 -15.09
CA SER A 350 -39.00 18.30 -14.01
C SER A 350 -37.92 17.55 -13.23
N LYS A 351 -36.78 17.23 -13.86
CA LYS A 351 -35.71 16.41 -13.24
C LYS A 351 -34.48 17.22 -12.86
N GLY A 352 -34.41 18.50 -13.22
CA GLY A 352 -33.17 19.28 -13.12
C GLY A 352 -32.07 18.68 -14.00
N ASN A 353 -30.82 18.82 -13.58
CA ASN A 353 -29.73 18.03 -14.17
C ASN A 353 -29.89 16.57 -13.72
N TYR A 354 -29.85 15.64 -14.66
CA TYR A 354 -30.00 14.23 -14.35
C TYR A 354 -29.06 13.36 -15.17
N LEU A 355 -28.74 12.21 -14.59
CA LEU A 355 -27.83 11.23 -15.15
C LEU A 355 -28.46 9.84 -15.07
N VAL A 356 -28.29 9.04 -16.13
CA VAL A 356 -28.75 7.65 -16.19
C VAL A 356 -27.55 6.77 -16.47
N LEU A 357 -27.35 5.79 -15.59
CA LEU A 357 -26.34 4.76 -15.73
C LEU A 357 -26.99 3.44 -16.11
N GLN A 358 -26.35 2.71 -17.01
CA GLN A 358 -26.68 1.33 -17.33
C GLN A 358 -25.62 0.41 -16.71
N HIS A 359 -26.10 -0.66 -16.10
CA HIS A 359 -25.30 -1.62 -15.36
C HIS A 359 -25.58 -3.01 -15.91
N GLY A 360 -24.62 -3.54 -16.67
CA GLY A 360 -24.83 -4.74 -17.49
C GLY A 360 -26.02 -4.55 -18.44
N GLU A 361 -26.77 -5.62 -18.70
CA GLU A 361 -27.89 -5.61 -19.64
C GLU A 361 -29.23 -5.23 -18.99
N ARG A 362 -29.37 -5.44 -17.67
CA ARG A 362 -30.69 -5.49 -17.03
C ARG A 362 -31.06 -4.26 -16.21
N TYR A 363 -30.08 -3.55 -15.66
CA TYR A 363 -30.34 -2.57 -14.61
C TYR A 363 -29.94 -1.15 -15.03
N GLN A 364 -30.78 -0.17 -14.65
CA GLN A 364 -30.47 1.24 -14.78
C GLN A 364 -30.67 1.96 -13.46
N THR A 365 -29.76 2.89 -13.15
CA THR A 365 -29.95 3.84 -12.05
C THR A 365 -30.07 5.25 -12.58
N LYS A 366 -30.90 6.07 -11.93
CA LYS A 366 -31.20 7.43 -12.35
C LYS A 366 -30.94 8.39 -11.18
N TYR A 367 -30.14 9.40 -11.43
CA TYR A 367 -29.76 10.44 -10.46
C TYR A 367 -30.34 11.75 -10.94
N LEU A 368 -31.29 12.31 -10.19
CA LEU A 368 -32.04 13.50 -10.58
C LEU A 368 -31.69 14.67 -9.63
N HIS A 369 -32.06 15.88 -10.04
CA HIS A 369 -31.91 17.12 -9.28
C HIS A 369 -30.46 17.44 -8.88
N LEU A 370 -29.50 17.02 -9.69
CA LEU A 370 -28.09 17.29 -9.44
C LEU A 370 -27.79 18.78 -9.61
N SER A 371 -26.97 19.36 -8.73
CA SER A 371 -26.54 20.74 -8.88
C SER A 371 -25.57 20.91 -10.06
N ARG A 372 -24.69 19.92 -10.27
CA ARG A 372 -23.72 19.84 -11.38
C ARG A 372 -23.32 18.40 -11.66
N PHE A 373 -22.71 18.18 -12.82
CA PHE A 373 -22.06 16.91 -13.17
C PHE A 373 -20.59 16.90 -12.74
N ALA A 374 -20.03 15.73 -12.47
CA ALA A 374 -18.59 15.58 -12.26
C ALA A 374 -17.82 15.82 -13.58
N ARG A 375 -16.57 16.27 -13.46
CA ARG A 375 -15.70 16.53 -14.62
C ARG A 375 -15.42 15.21 -15.36
N GLY A 376 -15.51 15.20 -16.69
CA GLY A 376 -15.22 14.03 -17.53
C GLY A 376 -16.33 12.98 -17.59
N VAL A 377 -17.47 13.22 -16.93
CA VAL A 377 -18.63 12.32 -17.00
C VAL A 377 -19.54 12.77 -18.15
N GLU A 378 -19.50 12.04 -19.25
CA GLU A 378 -20.29 12.26 -20.47
C GLU A 378 -20.97 10.94 -20.91
N PRO A 379 -21.97 10.97 -21.80
CA PRO A 379 -22.51 9.74 -22.37
C PRO A 379 -21.40 8.87 -22.97
N GLY A 380 -21.36 7.60 -22.55
CA GLY A 380 -20.31 6.63 -22.91
C GLY A 380 -19.21 6.46 -21.85
N SER A 381 -19.03 7.40 -20.90
CA SER A 381 -18.05 7.24 -19.82
C SER A 381 -18.35 6.02 -18.96
N GLN A 382 -17.32 5.24 -18.59
CA GLN A 382 -17.39 4.23 -17.55
C GLN A 382 -17.24 4.90 -16.17
N VAL A 383 -18.02 4.44 -15.18
CA VAL A 383 -18.12 5.05 -13.84
C VAL A 383 -18.24 4.02 -12.73
#